data_AF-A0AAV2BQF7-F1
#
_entry.id   AF-A0AAV2BQF7-F1
#
_cell.length_a   1.000
_cell.length_b   1.000
_cell.length_c   1.000
_cell.angle_alpha   90.00
_cell.angle_beta   90.00
_cell.angle_gamma   90.00
#
_symmetry.space_group_name_H-M   'P 1'
#
loop_
_entity.id
_entity.type
_entity.pdbx_description
1 polymer ?
#
loop_
_entity_poly.entity_id
_entity_poly.type
_entity_poly.pdbx_seq_one_letter_code
_entity_poly.pdbx_strand_id
1 'polypeptide(L)'
;MSIIHDELQDVKNYCESQIPGSKIIACVPSMVRVDLRRTKYKQLTVCLQFPELYPQYPLLVELKSKTLCEKFLNGLTKVCEEECKKVLGKPQIFKVLKFLKLFIDENPLSVCSEEVSFIKRRLEASDQIKLKQKTSSLSLHIAEGLYFVKVKISVPDLYPEEQVQIELIDSSFPKNFQRWFSGQSAEIARQCVEKPLKPKPKDPVFEPKPSLWPVVQFIIDEVKRYPKEICQLCKEKCFPLDPAQNVTEEGDKKHIEKVYCGHIFHNSCLDIYMKTPPFHGGKKCPSCGKRIYHEKWKITPKLAENRWAHQEAKKRELGEVVEFFE
;
A
#
# COMPACT_ATOMS: atom_id res chain seq x y z
N MET A 1 -54.51 1.49 -12.44
CA MET A 1 -53.25 0.95 -13.00
C MET A 1 -52.41 0.46 -11.83
N SER A 2 -51.75 -0.69 -11.97
CA SER A 2 -50.95 -1.26 -10.87
C SER A 2 -49.75 -0.35 -10.63
N ILE A 3 -49.46 0.00 -9.36
CA ILE A 3 -48.30 0.84 -8.97
C ILE A 3 -46.99 0.31 -9.61
N ILE A 4 -46.88 -1.01 -9.76
CA ILE A 4 -45.74 -1.66 -10.41
C ILE A 4 -45.63 -1.26 -11.89
N HIS A 5 -46.75 -1.21 -12.61
CA HIS A 5 -46.73 -0.85 -14.03
C HIS A 5 -46.30 0.59 -14.25
N ASP A 6 -46.82 1.51 -13.44
CA ASP A 6 -46.47 2.93 -13.49
C ASP A 6 -44.97 3.12 -13.20
N GLU A 7 -44.47 2.45 -12.15
CA GLU A 7 -43.05 2.53 -11.77
C GLU A 7 -42.10 1.91 -12.81
N LEU A 8 -42.49 0.81 -13.46
CA LEU A 8 -41.73 0.22 -14.56
C LEU A 8 -41.67 1.15 -15.78
N GLN A 9 -42.78 1.84 -16.07
CA GLN A 9 -42.84 2.80 -17.16
C GLN A 9 -41.95 4.01 -16.88
N ASP A 10 -41.97 4.51 -15.64
CA ASP A 10 -41.07 5.57 -15.20
C ASP A 10 -39.61 5.16 -15.32
N VAL A 11 -39.26 3.93 -14.93
CA VAL A 11 -37.87 3.42 -15.05
C VAL A 11 -37.44 3.38 -16.51
N LYS A 12 -38.28 2.87 -17.42
CA LYS A 12 -37.95 2.81 -18.86
C LYS A 12 -37.74 4.19 -19.47
N ASN A 13 -38.53 5.17 -19.07
CA ASN A 13 -38.48 6.50 -19.67
C ASN A 13 -37.41 7.40 -19.05
N TYR A 14 -37.12 7.23 -17.75
CA TYR A 14 -36.36 8.22 -16.98
C TYR A 14 -35.12 7.68 -16.25
N CYS A 15 -34.85 6.37 -16.22
CA CYS A 15 -33.69 5.84 -15.48
C CYS A 15 -32.37 6.39 -16.03
N GLU A 16 -32.13 6.24 -17.33
CA GLU A 16 -30.85 6.62 -17.94
C GLU A 16 -30.65 8.15 -17.99
N SER A 17 -31.73 8.92 -18.02
CA SER A 17 -31.68 10.39 -17.99
C SER A 17 -31.52 10.96 -16.58
N GLN A 18 -32.15 10.36 -15.56
CA GLN A 18 -32.05 10.84 -14.17
C GLN A 18 -30.87 10.24 -13.40
N ILE A 19 -30.30 9.12 -13.84
CA ILE A 19 -29.20 8.43 -13.17
C ILE A 19 -28.06 8.25 -14.17
N PRO A 20 -27.12 9.22 -14.23
CA PRO A 20 -26.01 9.16 -15.17
C PRO A 20 -25.17 7.91 -14.99
N GLY A 21 -24.78 7.27 -16.09
CA GLY A 21 -24.02 6.01 -16.06
C GLY A 21 -24.84 4.79 -15.67
N SER A 22 -26.17 4.89 -15.65
CA SER A 22 -27.07 3.73 -15.55
C SER A 22 -27.38 3.15 -16.93
N LYS A 23 -27.58 1.83 -16.99
CA LYS A 23 -28.06 1.13 -18.18
C LYS A 23 -29.08 0.07 -17.76
N ILE A 24 -30.26 0.10 -18.37
CA ILE A 24 -31.30 -0.89 -18.08
C ILE A 24 -30.94 -2.21 -18.77
N ILE A 25 -30.83 -3.30 -17.99
CA ILE A 25 -30.62 -4.66 -18.52
C ILE A 25 -31.95 -5.39 -18.65
N ALA A 26 -32.82 -5.28 -17.65
CA ALA A 26 -34.14 -5.88 -17.65
C ALA A 26 -35.12 -4.97 -16.89
N CYS A 27 -36.35 -4.84 -17.40
CA CYS A 27 -37.41 -4.08 -16.76
C CYS A 27 -38.74 -4.78 -17.02
N VAL A 28 -39.06 -5.76 -16.17
CA VAL A 28 -40.22 -6.65 -16.28
C VAL A 28 -40.99 -6.68 -14.95
N PRO A 29 -42.28 -7.11 -14.94
CA PRO A 29 -43.10 -7.12 -13.74
C PRO A 29 -42.55 -7.90 -12.54
N SER A 30 -41.71 -8.91 -12.78
CA SER A 30 -41.07 -9.69 -11.72
C SER A 30 -39.79 -9.06 -11.17
N MET A 31 -39.07 -8.29 -12.00
CA MET A 31 -37.77 -7.75 -11.64
C MET A 31 -37.31 -6.58 -12.52
N VAL A 32 -36.54 -5.69 -11.90
CA VAL A 32 -35.80 -4.63 -12.58
C VAL A 32 -34.31 -4.85 -12.35
N ARG A 33 -33.54 -4.92 -13.43
CA ARG A 33 -32.09 -5.04 -13.39
C ARG A 33 -31.45 -3.86 -14.10
N VAL A 34 -30.61 -3.13 -13.37
CA VAL A 34 -29.92 -1.92 -13.84
C VAL A 34 -28.44 -2.07 -13.56
N ASP A 35 -27.61 -1.79 -14.56
CA ASP A 35 -26.16 -1.67 -14.39
C ASP A 35 -25.82 -0.22 -14.07
N LEU A 36 -25.07 0.02 -13.01
CA LEU A 36 -24.58 1.33 -12.60
C LEU A 36 -23.06 1.35 -12.78
N ARG A 37 -22.56 2.21 -13.65
CA ARG A 37 -21.14 2.32 -13.97
C ARG A 37 -20.63 3.74 -13.75
N ARG A 38 -19.64 3.87 -12.87
CA ARG A 38 -18.86 5.11 -12.69
C ARG A 38 -17.49 4.99 -13.36
N THR A 39 -16.78 3.90 -13.12
CA THR A 39 -15.51 3.56 -13.76
C THR A 39 -15.49 2.09 -14.13
N LYS A 40 -14.40 1.60 -14.75
CA LYS A 40 -14.22 0.16 -15.03
C LYS A 40 -14.24 -0.70 -13.76
N TYR A 41 -13.77 -0.16 -12.63
CA TYR A 41 -13.67 -0.87 -11.35
C TYR A 41 -14.74 -0.45 -10.32
N LYS A 42 -15.47 0.65 -10.58
CA LYS A 42 -16.66 1.07 -9.85
C LYS A 42 -17.89 0.81 -10.71
N GLN A 43 -18.27 -0.46 -10.80
CA GLN A 43 -19.47 -0.90 -11.50
C GLN A 43 -20.28 -1.86 -10.62
N LEU A 44 -21.60 -1.77 -10.71
CA LEU A 44 -22.54 -2.52 -9.89
C LEU A 44 -23.78 -2.85 -10.71
N THR A 45 -24.12 -4.13 -10.78
CA THR A 45 -25.41 -4.60 -11.29
C THR A 45 -26.38 -4.73 -10.12
N VAL A 46 -27.46 -3.96 -10.18
CA VAL A 46 -28.54 -3.92 -9.20
C VAL A 46 -29.69 -4.77 -9.72
N CYS A 47 -30.15 -5.74 -8.95
CA CYS A 47 -31.36 -6.51 -9.23
C CYS A 47 -32.38 -6.22 -8.14
N LEU A 48 -33.55 -5.73 -8.54
CA LEU A 48 -34.67 -5.38 -7.67
C LEU A 48 -35.83 -6.29 -8.01
N GLN A 49 -36.38 -7.00 -7.03
CA GLN A 49 -37.55 -7.86 -7.21
C GLN A 49 -38.72 -7.35 -6.36
N PHE A 50 -39.91 -7.43 -6.92
CA PHE A 50 -41.13 -7.02 -6.25
C PHE A 50 -41.68 -8.17 -5.39
N PRO A 51 -41.89 -7.97 -4.08
CA PRO A 51 -42.63 -8.94 -3.27
C PRO A 51 -44.13 -8.93 -3.66
N GLU A 52 -44.86 -10.00 -3.33
CA GLU A 52 -46.28 -10.17 -3.69
C GLU A 52 -47.18 -9.02 -3.22
N LEU A 53 -46.86 -8.45 -2.05
CA LEU A 53 -47.63 -7.36 -1.42
C LEU A 53 -46.96 -5.97 -1.58
N TYR A 54 -46.15 -5.78 -2.63
CA TYR A 54 -45.58 -4.48 -2.96
C TYR A 54 -46.68 -3.43 -3.25
N PRO A 55 -46.58 -2.17 -2.77
CA PRO A 55 -45.44 -1.53 -2.09
C PRO A 55 -45.47 -1.57 -0.55
N GLN A 56 -46.28 -2.42 0.07
CA GLN A 56 -46.36 -2.53 1.54
C GLN A 56 -45.10 -3.14 2.15
N TYR A 57 -44.37 -3.94 1.35
CA TYR A 57 -43.09 -4.54 1.71
C TYR A 57 -41.94 -3.90 0.92
N PRO A 58 -40.71 -3.91 1.47
CA PRO A 58 -39.55 -3.38 0.79
C PRO A 58 -39.19 -4.22 -0.44
N LEU A 59 -38.57 -3.60 -1.45
CA LEU A 59 -37.97 -4.33 -2.56
C LEU A 59 -36.92 -5.33 -2.04
N LEU A 60 -36.86 -6.49 -2.67
CA LEU A 60 -35.75 -7.42 -2.49
C LEU A 60 -34.59 -6.93 -3.35
N VAL A 61 -33.46 -6.62 -2.72
CA VAL A 61 -32.28 -6.04 -3.38
C VAL A 61 -31.19 -7.11 -3.47
N GLU A 62 -30.67 -7.33 -4.67
CA GLU A 62 -29.49 -8.17 -4.89
C GLU A 62 -28.45 -7.37 -5.67
N LEU A 63 -27.24 -7.28 -5.12
CA LEU A 63 -26.14 -6.49 -5.65
C LEU A 63 -25.02 -7.41 -6.16
N LYS A 64 -24.61 -7.23 -7.42
CA LYS A 64 -23.51 -7.99 -8.04
C LYS A 64 -22.48 -7.05 -8.65
N SER A 65 -21.20 -7.38 -8.50
CA SER A 65 -20.11 -6.67 -9.16
C SER A 65 -19.02 -7.64 -9.56
N LYS A 66 -18.29 -7.32 -10.63
CA LYS A 66 -17.08 -8.05 -11.04
C LYS A 66 -15.83 -7.57 -10.32
N THR A 67 -15.89 -6.41 -9.68
CA THR A 67 -14.70 -5.69 -9.18
C THR A 67 -14.81 -5.28 -7.73
N LEU A 68 -16.02 -5.12 -7.18
CA LEU A 68 -16.23 -4.84 -5.75
C LEU A 68 -16.38 -6.14 -4.96
N CYS A 69 -15.81 -6.18 -3.76
CA CYS A 69 -15.80 -7.40 -2.94
C CYS A 69 -17.20 -7.76 -2.40
N GLU A 70 -17.48 -9.06 -2.26
CA GLU A 70 -18.80 -9.57 -1.82
C GLU A 70 -19.19 -9.05 -0.43
N LYS A 71 -18.23 -8.95 0.50
CA LYS A 71 -18.50 -8.43 1.85
C LYS A 71 -19.03 -6.99 1.82
N PHE A 72 -18.49 -6.16 0.94
CA PHE A 72 -18.98 -4.80 0.73
C PHE A 72 -20.38 -4.80 0.11
N LEU A 73 -20.61 -5.64 -0.91
CA LEU A 73 -21.93 -5.76 -1.57
C LEU A 73 -23.01 -6.23 -0.59
N ASN A 74 -22.72 -7.20 0.26
CA ASN A 74 -23.63 -7.70 1.29
C ASN A 74 -23.95 -6.62 2.33
N GLY A 75 -22.96 -5.82 2.74
CA GLY A 75 -23.17 -4.68 3.61
C GLY A 75 -24.05 -3.61 2.96
N LEU A 76 -23.77 -3.25 1.72
CA LEU A 76 -24.54 -2.25 0.96
C LEU A 76 -25.98 -2.71 0.70
N THR A 77 -26.18 -4.00 0.42
CA THR A 77 -27.51 -4.60 0.24
C THR A 77 -28.39 -4.39 1.47
N LYS A 78 -27.85 -4.66 2.67
CA LYS A 78 -28.56 -4.43 3.94
C LYS A 78 -28.95 -2.96 4.13
N VAL A 79 -28.05 -2.04 3.79
CA VAL A 79 -28.34 -0.60 3.86
C VAL A 79 -29.44 -0.21 2.87
N CYS A 80 -29.44 -0.77 1.66
CA CYS A 80 -30.51 -0.55 0.69
C CYS A 80 -31.87 -1.06 1.18
N GLU A 81 -31.91 -2.25 1.79
CA GLU A 81 -33.13 -2.81 2.37
C GLU A 81 -33.67 -1.93 3.51
N GLU A 82 -32.79 -1.34 4.33
CA GLU A 82 -33.17 -0.37 5.35
C GLU A 82 -33.72 0.93 4.74
N GLU A 83 -33.13 1.43 3.65
CA GLU A 83 -33.66 2.60 2.93
C GLU A 83 -35.04 2.33 2.30
N CYS A 84 -35.28 1.12 1.79
CA CYS A 84 -36.59 0.68 1.29
C CYS A 84 -37.66 0.71 2.39
N LYS A 85 -37.33 0.22 3.59
CA LYS A 85 -38.25 0.23 4.76
C LYS A 85 -38.69 1.64 5.17
N LYS A 86 -37.94 2.69 4.83
CA LYS A 86 -38.32 4.08 5.10
C LYS A 86 -39.38 4.63 4.13
N VAL A 87 -39.68 3.92 3.05
CA VAL A 87 -40.60 4.38 1.97
C VAL A 87 -41.66 3.36 1.62
N LEU A 88 -42.09 2.57 2.60
CA LEU A 88 -43.23 1.66 2.42
C LEU A 88 -44.48 2.42 1.99
N GLY A 89 -45.29 1.78 1.15
CA GLY A 89 -46.49 2.36 0.55
C GLY A 89 -46.24 3.30 -0.64
N LYS A 90 -44.98 3.54 -1.03
CA LYS A 90 -44.60 4.38 -2.18
C LYS A 90 -43.69 3.62 -3.16
N PRO A 91 -43.54 4.09 -4.42
CA PRO A 91 -42.52 3.60 -5.35
C PRO A 91 -41.11 3.70 -4.76
N GLN A 92 -40.31 2.65 -4.89
CA GLN A 92 -39.02 2.49 -4.20
C GLN A 92 -37.82 2.44 -5.18
N ILE A 93 -38.00 2.02 -6.43
CA ILE A 93 -36.91 1.73 -7.38
C ILE A 93 -36.00 2.93 -7.58
N PHE A 94 -36.55 4.08 -7.99
CA PHE A 94 -35.75 5.28 -8.22
C PHE A 94 -35.02 5.75 -6.97
N LYS A 95 -35.63 5.59 -5.79
CA LYS A 95 -35.00 5.98 -4.53
C LYS A 95 -33.77 5.12 -4.26
N VAL A 96 -33.88 3.81 -4.44
CA VAL A 96 -32.76 2.87 -4.28
C VAL A 96 -31.67 3.12 -5.32
N LEU A 97 -32.02 3.29 -6.59
CA LEU A 97 -31.04 3.51 -7.65
C LEU A 97 -30.29 4.84 -7.47
N LYS A 98 -30.99 5.93 -7.12
CA LYS A 98 -30.36 7.22 -6.81
C LYS A 98 -29.47 7.13 -5.58
N PHE A 99 -29.93 6.45 -4.53
CA PHE A 99 -29.13 6.19 -3.33
C PHE A 99 -27.83 5.43 -3.68
N LEU A 100 -27.92 4.35 -4.44
CA LEU A 100 -26.76 3.54 -4.84
C LEU A 100 -25.77 4.35 -5.68
N LYS A 101 -26.27 5.15 -6.63
CA LYS A 101 -25.42 6.03 -7.44
C LYS A 101 -24.67 7.04 -6.56
N LEU A 102 -25.38 7.73 -5.68
CA LEU A 102 -24.80 8.69 -4.75
C LEU A 102 -23.79 8.02 -3.82
N PHE A 103 -24.11 6.83 -3.31
CA PHE A 103 -23.23 6.08 -2.42
C PHE A 103 -21.90 5.72 -3.10
N ILE A 104 -21.92 5.24 -4.35
CA ILE A 104 -20.70 4.94 -5.13
C ILE A 104 -19.91 6.21 -5.44
N ASP A 105 -20.59 7.34 -5.62
CA ASP A 105 -19.95 8.63 -5.87
C ASP A 105 -19.20 9.14 -4.62
N GLU A 106 -19.85 9.08 -3.45
CA GLU A 106 -19.33 9.59 -2.18
C GLU A 106 -18.36 8.65 -1.45
N ASN A 107 -18.30 7.36 -1.84
CA ASN A 107 -17.43 6.35 -1.22
C ASN A 107 -16.37 5.82 -2.20
N PRO A 108 -15.37 6.65 -2.57
CA PRO A 108 -14.35 6.26 -3.55
C PRO A 108 -13.46 5.11 -3.07
N LEU A 109 -13.30 4.90 -1.76
CA LEU A 109 -12.51 3.79 -1.20
C LEU A 109 -13.21 2.43 -1.30
N SER A 110 -14.44 2.36 -1.82
CA SER A 110 -15.16 1.09 -2.05
C SER A 110 -14.36 0.10 -2.90
N VAL A 111 -13.56 0.58 -3.87
CA VAL A 111 -12.73 -0.25 -4.77
C VAL A 111 -11.62 -0.98 -4.02
N CYS A 112 -11.07 -0.38 -2.97
CA CYS A 112 -9.99 -0.97 -2.16
C CYS A 112 -10.51 -1.50 -0.81
N SER A 113 -11.83 -1.72 -0.68
CA SER A 113 -12.46 -2.16 0.58
C SER A 113 -11.91 -3.48 1.12
N GLU A 114 -11.49 -4.37 0.23
CA GLU A 114 -10.83 -5.63 0.58
C GLU A 114 -9.43 -5.39 1.15
N GLU A 115 -8.59 -4.60 0.47
CA GLU A 115 -7.26 -4.23 0.95
C GLU A 115 -7.34 -3.49 2.30
N VAL A 116 -8.30 -2.58 2.46
CA VAL A 116 -8.59 -1.92 3.75
C VAL A 116 -8.90 -2.93 4.85
N SER A 117 -9.63 -3.99 4.53
CA SER A 117 -9.92 -5.06 5.48
C SER A 117 -8.65 -5.84 5.83
N PHE A 118 -7.74 -6.07 4.89
CA PHE A 118 -6.45 -6.72 5.13
C PHE A 118 -5.56 -5.86 6.03
N ILE A 119 -5.50 -4.55 5.76
CA ILE A 119 -4.79 -3.60 6.61
C ILE A 119 -5.31 -3.67 8.03
N LYS A 120 -6.62 -3.49 8.24
CA LYS A 120 -7.23 -3.53 9.57
C LYS A 120 -6.93 -4.83 10.35
N ARG A 121 -6.80 -5.97 9.67
CA ARG A 121 -6.44 -7.25 10.30
C ARG A 121 -4.96 -7.34 10.70
N ARG A 122 -4.07 -6.61 10.03
CA ARG A 122 -2.63 -6.63 10.26
C ARG A 122 -2.17 -5.65 11.34
N LEU A 123 -2.93 -4.58 11.57
CA LEU A 123 -2.63 -3.56 12.57
C LEU A 123 -2.68 -4.11 13.99
N GLU A 124 -1.76 -3.63 14.83
CA GLU A 124 -1.70 -3.92 16.26
C GLU A 124 -2.34 -2.79 17.07
N ALA A 125 -2.44 -2.95 18.39
CA ALA A 125 -3.10 -1.98 19.27
C ALA A 125 -2.41 -0.59 19.31
N SER A 126 -1.10 -0.54 19.02
CA SER A 126 -0.33 0.72 18.91
C SER A 126 -0.59 1.46 17.59
N ASP A 127 -1.10 0.77 16.58
CA ASP A 127 -1.28 1.32 15.24
C ASP A 127 -2.66 1.98 15.09
N GLN A 128 -2.76 2.96 14.20
CA GLN A 128 -4.03 3.65 13.90
C GLN A 128 -4.26 3.79 12.39
N ILE A 129 -5.51 3.61 11.98
CA ILE A 129 -5.98 3.85 10.62
C ILE A 129 -7.22 4.74 10.64
N LYS A 130 -7.18 5.82 9.84
CA LYS A 130 -8.33 6.71 9.61
C LYS A 130 -8.65 6.74 8.12
N LEU A 131 -9.88 6.40 7.77
CA LEU A 131 -10.38 6.45 6.40
C LEU A 131 -11.08 7.78 6.15
N LYS A 132 -10.72 8.46 5.05
CA LYS A 132 -11.34 9.72 4.63
C LYS A 132 -11.96 9.53 3.25
N GLN A 133 -13.26 9.20 3.22
CA GLN A 133 -14.00 8.93 1.98
C GLN A 133 -14.03 10.16 1.06
N LYS A 134 -14.37 11.34 1.59
CA LYS A 134 -14.48 12.58 0.79
C LYS A 134 -13.22 12.96 0.03
N THR A 135 -12.05 12.72 0.62
CA THR A 135 -10.76 13.04 0.00
C THR A 135 -10.08 11.80 -0.62
N SER A 136 -10.79 10.68 -0.72
CA SER A 136 -10.26 9.39 -1.22
C SER A 136 -8.88 9.05 -0.64
N SER A 137 -8.74 9.12 0.69
CA SER A 137 -7.43 8.95 1.33
C SER A 137 -7.50 8.18 2.65
N LEU A 138 -6.38 7.59 3.01
CA LEU A 138 -6.14 6.88 4.26
C LEU A 138 -5.04 7.59 5.03
N SER A 139 -5.22 7.77 6.33
CA SER A 139 -4.15 8.23 7.22
C SER A 139 -3.77 7.07 8.13
N LEU A 140 -2.50 6.68 8.08
CA LEU A 140 -1.96 5.53 8.79
C LEU A 140 -0.89 6.01 9.76
N HIS A 141 -0.95 5.53 11.00
CA HIS A 141 0.07 5.71 12.01
C HIS A 141 0.53 4.32 12.46
N ILE A 142 1.78 3.97 12.14
CA ILE A 142 2.38 2.70 12.56
C ILE A 142 3.42 3.01 13.62
N ALA A 143 3.40 2.26 14.71
CA ALA A 143 4.28 2.49 15.84
C ALA A 143 4.85 1.19 16.42
N GLU A 144 6.13 1.24 16.79
CA GLU A 144 6.88 0.19 17.46
C GLU A 144 7.77 0.81 18.54
N GLY A 145 7.39 0.61 19.82
CA GLY A 145 8.03 1.30 20.93
C GLY A 145 7.88 2.82 20.80
N LEU A 146 9.00 3.55 20.88
CA LEU A 146 9.04 5.00 20.66
C LEU A 146 9.18 5.40 19.17
N TYR A 147 9.33 4.41 18.28
CA TYR A 147 9.45 4.68 16.84
C TYR A 147 8.10 4.70 16.15
N PHE A 148 7.89 5.66 15.24
CA PHE A 148 6.66 5.73 14.48
C PHE A 148 6.84 6.33 13.08
N VAL A 149 5.86 6.02 12.23
CA VAL A 149 5.67 6.60 10.90
C VAL A 149 4.21 6.98 10.73
N LYS A 150 3.94 8.22 10.33
CA LYS A 150 2.62 8.71 9.90
C LYS A 150 2.64 8.94 8.40
N VAL A 151 1.80 8.23 7.67
CA VAL A 151 1.66 8.39 6.21
C VAL A 151 0.21 8.68 5.84
N LYS A 152 0.05 9.48 4.79
CA LYS A 152 -1.20 9.66 4.09
C LYS A 152 -1.09 8.99 2.73
N ILE A 153 -2.07 8.17 2.40
CA ILE A 153 -2.15 7.44 1.15
C ILE A 153 -3.41 7.89 0.43
N SER A 154 -3.25 8.49 -0.75
CA SER A 154 -4.36 8.93 -1.59
C SER A 154 -4.64 7.89 -2.66
N VAL A 155 -5.90 7.48 -2.79
CA VAL A 155 -6.35 6.49 -3.78
C VAL A 155 -6.94 7.24 -4.97
N PRO A 156 -6.39 7.06 -6.18
CA PRO A 156 -6.88 7.75 -7.37
C PRO A 156 -8.26 7.26 -7.82
N ASP A 157 -8.93 8.03 -8.67
CA ASP A 157 -10.28 7.70 -9.15
C ASP A 157 -10.32 6.47 -10.06
N LEU A 158 -9.25 6.26 -10.86
CA LEU A 158 -9.12 5.14 -11.79
C LEU A 158 -8.40 3.92 -11.19
N TYR A 159 -8.26 3.85 -9.87
CA TYR A 159 -7.67 2.72 -9.18
C TYR A 159 -8.32 1.37 -9.58
N PRO A 160 -7.56 0.28 -9.83
CA PRO A 160 -6.10 0.13 -9.71
C PRO A 160 -5.28 0.44 -10.98
N GLU A 161 -5.86 1.07 -12.00
CA GLU A 161 -5.11 1.47 -13.22
C GLU A 161 -4.17 2.66 -12.96
N GLU A 162 -4.37 3.37 -11.86
CA GLU A 162 -3.47 4.42 -11.39
C GLU A 162 -2.92 4.03 -10.00
N GLN A 163 -1.65 4.36 -9.76
CA GLN A 163 -0.98 4.05 -8.50
C GLN A 163 -1.45 4.95 -7.36
N VAL A 164 -1.46 4.40 -6.13
CA VAL A 164 -1.67 5.21 -4.93
C VAL A 164 -0.54 6.22 -4.75
N GLN A 165 -0.86 7.40 -4.22
CA GLN A 165 0.13 8.41 -3.87
C GLN A 165 0.42 8.35 -2.37
N ILE A 166 1.69 8.24 -2.00
CA ILE A 166 2.13 8.14 -0.61
C ILE A 166 2.82 9.43 -0.20
N GLU A 167 2.38 10.00 0.91
CA GLU A 167 2.92 11.21 1.52
C GLU A 167 3.33 10.89 2.96
N LEU A 168 4.62 11.04 3.28
CA LEU A 168 5.13 10.91 4.64
C LEU A 168 4.84 12.21 5.41
N ILE A 169 3.92 12.16 6.37
CA ILE A 169 3.51 13.34 7.14
C ILE A 169 4.52 13.61 8.26
N ASP A 170 4.91 12.56 8.98
CA ASP A 170 5.71 12.69 10.21
C ASP A 170 6.37 11.35 10.54
N SER A 171 7.57 11.38 11.11
CA SER A 171 8.30 10.18 11.48
C SER A 171 9.40 10.48 12.50
N SER A 172 9.58 9.58 13.45
CA SER A 172 10.70 9.61 14.39
C SER A 172 11.98 8.92 13.86
N PHE A 173 11.94 8.31 12.67
CA PHE A 173 13.10 7.63 12.09
C PHE A 173 14.10 8.64 11.51
N PRO A 174 15.40 8.28 11.41
CA PRO A 174 16.40 9.10 10.74
C PRO A 174 16.06 9.41 9.27
N LYS A 175 16.53 10.55 8.75
CA LYS A 175 16.18 11.06 7.41
C LYS A 175 16.48 10.08 6.26
N ASN A 176 17.54 9.30 6.35
CA ASN A 176 17.86 8.27 5.35
C ASN A 176 16.78 7.17 5.28
N PHE A 177 16.23 6.76 6.43
CA PHE A 177 15.11 5.82 6.50
C PHE A 177 13.81 6.46 6.03
N GLN A 178 13.54 7.72 6.39
CA GLN A 178 12.37 8.45 5.88
C GLN A 178 12.34 8.51 4.35
N ARG A 179 13.47 8.89 3.73
CA ARG A 179 13.62 8.89 2.26
C ARG A 179 13.40 7.49 1.68
N TRP A 180 13.93 6.47 2.34
CA TRP A 180 13.78 5.10 1.90
C TRP A 180 12.34 4.59 1.99
N PHE A 181 11.62 4.85 3.10
CA PHE A 181 10.21 4.48 3.23
C PHE A 181 9.38 5.10 2.11
N SER A 182 9.55 6.40 1.86
CA SER A 182 8.83 7.11 0.79
C SER A 182 9.20 6.57 -0.59
N GLY A 183 10.50 6.45 -0.90
CA GLY A 183 10.96 6.01 -2.21
C GLY A 183 10.61 4.55 -2.51
N GLN A 184 10.77 3.65 -1.55
CA GLN A 184 10.44 2.24 -1.72
C GLN A 184 8.92 2.02 -1.81
N SER A 185 8.12 2.76 -1.03
CA SER A 185 6.65 2.72 -1.15
C SER A 185 6.19 3.17 -2.52
N ALA A 186 6.76 4.27 -3.04
CA ALA A 186 6.46 4.75 -4.39
C ALA A 186 6.86 3.72 -5.47
N GLU A 187 8.03 3.09 -5.34
CA GLU A 187 8.46 2.06 -6.29
C GLU A 187 7.57 0.81 -6.25
N ILE A 188 7.13 0.36 -5.07
CA ILE A 188 6.18 -0.75 -4.94
C ILE A 188 4.84 -0.39 -5.61
N ALA A 189 4.33 0.82 -5.37
CA ALA A 189 3.10 1.29 -6.01
C ALA A 189 3.24 1.31 -7.54
N ARG A 190 4.36 1.84 -8.03
CA ARG A 190 4.70 1.89 -9.45
C ARG A 190 4.73 0.50 -10.08
N GLN A 191 5.39 -0.47 -9.44
CA GLN A 191 5.50 -1.85 -9.96
C GLN A 191 4.17 -2.60 -10.07
N CYS A 192 3.14 -2.17 -9.34
CA CYS A 192 1.80 -2.74 -9.44
C CYS A 192 1.04 -2.24 -10.67
N VAL A 193 1.39 -1.07 -11.19
CA VAL A 193 0.59 -0.36 -12.21
C VAL A 193 1.34 -0.16 -13.52
N GLU A 194 2.68 -0.05 -13.47
CA GLU A 194 3.52 0.10 -14.63
C GLU A 194 4.25 -1.20 -14.98
N LYS A 195 4.38 -1.44 -16.29
CA LYS A 195 5.15 -2.56 -16.81
C LYS A 195 6.61 -2.51 -16.34
N PRO A 196 7.27 -3.67 -16.15
CA PRO A 196 8.69 -3.71 -15.86
C PRO A 196 9.51 -2.99 -16.93
N LEU A 197 10.54 -2.24 -16.51
CA LEU A 197 11.44 -1.51 -17.44
C LEU A 197 12.17 -2.45 -18.40
N LYS A 198 12.40 -3.71 -17.99
CA LYS A 198 13.06 -4.75 -18.77
C LYS A 198 12.20 -6.01 -18.74
N PRO A 199 11.15 -6.10 -19.58
CA PRO A 199 10.30 -7.29 -19.64
C PRO A 199 11.10 -8.47 -20.21
N LYS A 200 10.91 -9.67 -19.68
CA LYS A 200 11.51 -10.86 -20.27
C LYS A 200 10.63 -11.35 -21.43
N PRO A 201 11.20 -11.97 -22.47
CA PRO A 201 10.44 -12.41 -23.65
C PRO A 201 9.30 -13.40 -23.37
N LYS A 202 9.35 -14.10 -22.23
CA LYS A 202 8.38 -15.12 -21.81
C LYS A 202 7.46 -14.65 -20.68
N ASP A 203 7.54 -13.39 -20.28
CA ASP A 203 6.65 -12.86 -19.24
C ASP A 203 5.22 -12.73 -19.79
N PRO A 204 4.18 -13.04 -18.98
CA PRO A 204 2.80 -12.81 -19.38
C PRO A 204 2.54 -11.32 -19.62
N VAL A 205 1.46 -11.02 -20.35
CA VAL A 205 1.00 -9.64 -20.56
C VAL A 205 0.80 -8.97 -19.19
N PHE A 206 1.40 -7.80 -19.03
CA PHE A 206 1.31 -7.05 -17.78
C PHE A 206 -0.10 -6.49 -17.61
N GLU A 207 -0.70 -6.75 -16.45
CA GLU A 207 -1.98 -6.17 -16.04
C GLU A 207 -1.81 -5.39 -14.73
N PRO A 208 -2.38 -4.18 -14.61
CA PRO A 208 -2.39 -3.43 -13.37
C PRO A 208 -3.06 -4.19 -12.24
N LYS A 209 -2.48 -4.11 -11.05
CA LYS A 209 -2.97 -4.76 -9.83
C LYS A 209 -3.08 -3.78 -8.67
N PRO A 210 -3.93 -4.09 -7.67
CA PRO A 210 -4.06 -3.25 -6.49
C PRO A 210 -2.72 -3.06 -5.76
N SER A 211 -2.36 -1.80 -5.52
CA SER A 211 -1.12 -1.37 -4.89
C SER A 211 -1.24 -0.94 -3.42
N LEU A 212 -2.45 -0.82 -2.85
CA LEU A 212 -2.61 -0.23 -1.52
C LEU A 212 -2.08 -1.19 -0.44
N TRP A 213 -2.47 -2.45 -0.50
CA TRP A 213 -2.01 -3.46 0.44
C TRP A 213 -0.50 -3.73 0.37
N PRO A 214 0.12 -3.98 -0.81
CA PRO A 214 1.56 -4.19 -0.90
C PRO A 214 2.40 -3.05 -0.29
N VAL A 215 1.98 -1.80 -0.51
CA VAL A 215 2.64 -0.61 0.03
C VAL A 215 2.48 -0.54 1.56
N VAL A 216 1.26 -0.71 2.07
CA VAL A 216 1.01 -0.64 3.51
C VAL A 216 1.67 -1.80 4.24
N GLN A 217 1.67 -3.00 3.67
CA GLN A 217 2.36 -4.16 4.22
C GLN A 217 3.85 -3.87 4.39
N PHE A 218 4.50 -3.34 3.35
CA PHE A 218 5.90 -2.93 3.42
C PHE A 218 6.17 -1.94 4.57
N ILE A 219 5.35 -0.90 4.71
CA ILE A 219 5.52 0.08 5.78
C ILE A 219 5.37 -0.58 7.16
N ILE A 220 4.34 -1.41 7.35
CA ILE A 220 4.10 -2.11 8.62
C ILE A 220 5.29 -3.01 8.97
N ASP A 221 5.71 -3.86 8.03
CA ASP A 221 6.75 -4.85 8.28
C ASP A 221 8.09 -4.17 8.62
N GLU A 222 8.43 -3.10 7.92
CA GLU A 222 9.71 -2.42 8.08
C GLU A 222 9.78 -1.53 9.32
N VAL A 223 8.70 -0.79 9.62
CA VAL A 223 8.62 0.04 10.83
C VAL A 223 8.69 -0.81 12.09
N LYS A 224 8.10 -2.02 12.07
CA LYS A 224 8.16 -2.96 13.20
C LYS A 224 9.49 -3.71 13.28
N ARG A 225 10.16 -3.91 12.14
CA ARG A 225 11.44 -4.64 12.04
C ARG A 225 12.63 -3.82 12.54
N TYR A 226 12.81 -2.60 12.05
CA TYR A 226 14.07 -1.86 12.26
C TYR A 226 14.41 -1.54 13.72
N PRO A 227 13.47 -1.09 14.58
CA PRO A 227 13.78 -0.80 15.98
C PRO A 227 14.32 -2.02 16.75
N LYS A 228 13.98 -3.23 16.28
CA LYS A 228 14.40 -4.51 16.87
C LYS A 228 15.65 -5.08 16.19
N GLU A 229 16.03 -4.54 15.04
CA GLU A 229 17.12 -5.08 14.23
C GLU A 229 18.49 -4.69 14.80
N ILE A 230 19.41 -5.65 14.76
CA ILE A 230 20.79 -5.50 15.24
C ILE A 230 21.74 -5.26 14.07
N CYS A 231 22.91 -4.72 14.36
CA CYS A 231 23.99 -4.65 13.40
C CYS A 231 24.42 -6.06 12.99
N GLN A 232 24.50 -6.32 11.69
CA GLN A 232 24.86 -7.67 11.23
C GLN A 232 26.34 -8.03 11.48
N LEU A 233 27.19 -7.07 11.87
CA LEU A 233 28.60 -7.28 12.19
C LEU A 233 28.85 -7.35 13.70
N CYS A 234 28.63 -6.26 14.45
CA CYS A 234 28.91 -6.24 15.90
C CYS A 234 27.80 -6.86 16.77
N LYS A 235 26.62 -7.13 16.20
CA LYS A 235 25.44 -7.69 16.90
C LYS A 235 24.83 -6.79 17.97
N GLU A 236 25.29 -5.55 18.10
CA GLU A 236 24.66 -4.54 18.96
C GLU A 236 23.44 -3.92 18.29
N LYS A 237 22.55 -3.32 19.09
CA LYS A 237 21.38 -2.59 18.57
C LYS A 237 21.83 -1.37 17.75
N CYS A 238 21.29 -1.23 16.56
CA CYS A 238 21.54 -0.05 15.74
C CYS A 238 20.69 1.13 16.19
N PHE A 239 19.39 0.90 16.40
CA PHE A 239 18.47 1.93 16.85
C PHE A 239 18.52 2.07 18.38
N PRO A 240 18.75 3.28 18.92
CA PRO A 240 18.61 3.55 20.35
C PRO A 240 17.15 3.43 20.77
N LEU A 241 16.89 3.22 22.07
CA LEU A 241 15.52 3.13 22.59
C LEU A 241 14.73 4.43 22.36
N ASP A 242 15.39 5.57 22.59
CA ASP A 242 14.83 6.89 22.34
C ASP A 242 15.26 7.40 20.94
N PRO A 243 14.32 7.65 20.02
CA PRO A 243 14.63 8.17 18.70
C PRO A 243 15.41 9.50 18.69
N ALA A 244 15.30 10.32 19.74
CA ALA A 244 16.03 11.58 19.85
C ALA A 244 17.55 11.37 19.97
N GLN A 245 18.00 10.18 20.37
CA GLN A 245 19.41 9.81 20.46
C GLN A 245 19.97 9.29 19.13
N ASN A 246 19.18 9.27 18.05
CA ASN A 246 19.68 8.84 16.75
C ASN A 246 20.75 9.79 16.21
N VAL A 247 21.84 9.21 15.75
CA VAL A 247 22.92 9.98 15.16
C VAL A 247 22.56 10.41 13.74
N THR A 248 22.46 11.72 13.53
CA THR A 248 22.10 12.34 12.26
C THR A 248 23.30 12.57 11.35
N GLU A 249 24.49 12.70 11.92
CA GLU A 249 25.73 12.92 11.17
C GLU A 249 26.20 11.66 10.46
N GLU A 250 26.31 11.72 9.13
CA GLU A 250 26.65 10.58 8.28
C GLU A 250 28.07 10.02 8.48
N GLY A 251 28.97 10.80 9.07
CA GLY A 251 30.36 10.42 9.34
C GLY A 251 30.58 9.81 10.72
N ASP A 252 29.57 9.83 11.59
CA ASP A 252 29.71 9.27 12.93
C ASP A 252 29.77 7.74 12.89
N LYS A 253 30.59 7.17 13.77
CA LYS A 253 30.77 5.72 13.92
C LYS A 253 29.46 4.97 14.15
N LYS A 254 28.51 5.56 14.88
CA LYS A 254 27.22 4.97 15.26
C LYS A 254 26.09 5.31 14.28
N HIS A 255 26.35 6.10 13.24
CA HIS A 255 25.36 6.36 12.20
C HIS A 255 24.87 5.05 11.59
N ILE A 256 23.56 4.95 11.32
CA ILE A 256 22.94 3.72 10.86
C ILE A 256 22.90 3.71 9.33
N GLU A 257 23.63 2.77 8.74
CA GLU A 257 23.67 2.55 7.29
C GLU A 257 22.80 1.36 6.91
N LYS A 258 21.94 1.56 5.90
CA LYS A 258 21.11 0.51 5.33
C LYS A 258 21.65 0.11 3.98
N VAL A 259 21.96 -1.17 3.79
CA VAL A 259 22.42 -1.68 2.50
C VAL A 259 21.25 -2.12 1.62
N TYR A 260 21.49 -2.36 0.34
CA TYR A 260 20.44 -2.73 -0.62
C TYR A 260 19.73 -4.04 -0.29
N CYS A 261 20.38 -4.97 0.42
CA CYS A 261 19.72 -6.21 0.83
C CYS A 261 18.72 -6.03 1.99
N GLY A 262 18.57 -4.81 2.54
CA GLY A 262 17.59 -4.47 3.57
C GLY A 262 18.12 -4.52 5.01
N HIS A 263 19.31 -5.07 5.22
CA HIS A 263 19.93 -5.14 6.55
C HIS A 263 20.63 -3.84 6.93
N ILE A 264 20.76 -3.62 8.24
CA ILE A 264 21.38 -2.42 8.82
C ILE A 264 22.73 -2.71 9.49
N PHE A 265 23.57 -1.68 9.53
CA PHE A 265 24.91 -1.70 10.09
C PHE A 265 25.23 -0.35 10.73
N HIS A 266 26.09 -0.32 11.75
CA HIS A 266 26.75 0.93 12.12
C HIS A 266 27.76 1.31 11.03
N ASN A 267 27.88 2.60 10.75
CA ASN A 267 28.76 3.14 9.71
C ASN A 267 30.21 2.67 9.90
N SER A 268 30.74 2.73 11.12
CA SER A 268 32.10 2.26 11.44
C SER A 268 32.29 0.77 11.16
N CYS A 269 31.34 -0.08 11.57
CA CYS A 269 31.41 -1.51 11.33
C CYS A 269 31.41 -1.81 9.83
N LEU A 270 30.53 -1.15 9.08
CA LEU A 270 30.43 -1.34 7.64
C LEU A 270 31.69 -0.84 6.92
N ASP A 271 32.23 0.32 7.32
CA ASP A 271 33.44 0.88 6.73
C ASP A 271 34.66 -0.05 6.90
N ILE A 272 34.87 -0.53 8.13
CA ILE A 272 35.94 -1.51 8.42
C ILE A 272 35.72 -2.76 7.57
N TYR A 273 34.52 -3.33 7.59
CA TYR A 273 34.22 -4.56 6.85
C TYR A 273 34.43 -4.43 5.34
N MET A 274 34.12 -3.25 4.76
CA MET A 274 34.33 -2.98 3.34
C MET A 274 35.81 -2.78 2.97
N LYS A 275 36.68 -2.43 3.94
CA LYS A 275 38.12 -2.16 3.76
C LYS A 275 39.03 -3.31 4.17
N THR A 276 38.55 -4.32 4.87
CA THR A 276 39.32 -5.52 5.25
C THR A 276 39.10 -6.64 4.24
N PRO A 277 40.04 -7.55 3.94
CA PRO A 277 39.79 -8.75 3.12
C PRO A 277 38.82 -9.72 3.80
N PRO A 278 38.25 -10.71 3.09
CA PRO A 278 38.41 -11.00 1.66
C PRO A 278 37.56 -10.09 0.76
N PHE A 279 38.05 -9.76 -0.44
CA PHE A 279 37.34 -8.96 -1.44
C PHE A 279 36.78 -9.78 -2.62
N HIS A 280 37.24 -11.02 -2.80
CA HIS A 280 36.87 -11.87 -3.94
C HIS A 280 35.35 -12.07 -4.05
N GLY A 281 34.80 -11.89 -5.25
CA GLY A 281 33.36 -11.96 -5.51
C GLY A 281 32.54 -10.77 -4.98
N GLY A 282 33.20 -9.78 -4.37
CA GLY A 282 32.57 -8.65 -3.71
C GLY A 282 32.12 -8.97 -2.28
N LYS A 283 32.03 -7.94 -1.44
CA LYS A 283 31.60 -8.07 -0.04
C LYS A 283 30.16 -8.56 0.04
N LYS A 284 29.92 -9.58 0.86
CA LYS A 284 28.60 -10.19 1.04
C LYS A 284 28.04 -9.83 2.41
N CYS A 285 26.72 -9.68 2.50
CA CYS A 285 26.05 -9.49 3.77
C CYS A 285 26.17 -10.78 4.61
N PRO A 286 26.66 -10.71 5.86
CA PRO A 286 26.80 -11.89 6.72
C PRO A 286 25.48 -12.62 7.00
N SER A 287 24.35 -11.90 6.96
CA SER A 287 23.02 -12.46 7.25
C SER A 287 22.41 -13.20 6.05
N CYS A 288 22.40 -12.58 4.86
CA CYS A 288 21.67 -13.13 3.70
C CYS A 288 22.55 -13.56 2.53
N GLY A 289 23.87 -13.43 2.62
CA GLY A 289 24.83 -13.84 1.57
C GLY A 289 24.78 -13.01 0.28
N LYS A 290 23.83 -12.07 0.14
CA LYS A 290 23.73 -11.16 -1.01
C LYS A 290 24.91 -10.19 -1.01
N ARG A 291 25.40 -9.84 -2.19
CA ARG A 291 26.46 -8.82 -2.34
C ARG A 291 25.98 -7.48 -1.79
N ILE A 292 26.82 -6.85 -0.97
CA ILE A 292 26.61 -5.52 -0.44
C ILE A 292 26.86 -4.54 -1.58
N TYR A 293 25.81 -3.80 -1.90
CA TYR A 293 25.89 -2.57 -2.68
C TYR A 293 25.60 -1.42 -1.73
N HIS A 294 26.36 -0.33 -1.86
CA HIS A 294 26.15 0.89 -1.10
C HIS A 294 26.83 2.05 -1.82
N GLU A 295 26.26 3.26 -1.72
CA GLU A 295 26.75 4.40 -2.49
C GLU A 295 28.13 4.89 -2.04
N LYS A 296 28.37 4.90 -0.73
CA LYS A 296 29.65 5.32 -0.13
C LYS A 296 30.83 4.40 -0.46
N TRP A 297 30.58 3.12 -0.80
CA TRP A 297 31.62 2.11 -1.06
C TRP A 297 31.54 1.52 -2.49
N LYS A 298 31.41 2.40 -3.50
CA LYS A 298 31.45 2.04 -4.93
C LYS A 298 32.89 1.76 -5.42
N ILE A 299 33.55 0.75 -4.87
CA ILE A 299 34.92 0.37 -5.24
C ILE A 299 34.94 -1.07 -5.79
N THR A 300 35.71 -1.32 -6.86
CA THR A 300 35.87 -2.67 -7.40
C THR A 300 36.70 -3.54 -6.44
N PRO A 301 36.42 -4.85 -6.33
CA PRO A 301 37.21 -5.75 -5.48
C PRO A 301 38.72 -5.64 -5.67
N LYS A 302 39.16 -5.57 -6.93
CA LYS A 302 40.58 -5.43 -7.31
C LYS A 302 41.20 -4.13 -6.77
N LEU A 303 40.46 -3.01 -6.85
CA LEU A 303 40.96 -1.73 -6.34
C LEU A 303 40.97 -1.71 -4.80
N ALA A 304 40.00 -2.34 -4.15
CA ALA A 304 39.97 -2.48 -2.69
C ALA A 304 41.15 -3.33 -2.19
N GLU A 305 41.43 -4.45 -2.87
CA GLU A 305 42.55 -5.35 -2.57
C GLU A 305 43.91 -4.65 -2.74
N ASN A 306 44.13 -3.94 -3.85
CA ASN A 306 45.36 -3.17 -4.06
C ASN A 306 45.57 -2.08 -2.98
N ARG A 307 44.50 -1.37 -2.59
CA ARG A 307 44.57 -0.34 -1.54
C ARG A 307 44.90 -0.95 -0.18
N TRP A 308 44.27 -2.07 0.16
CA TRP A 308 44.54 -2.78 1.40
C TRP A 308 45.98 -3.32 1.43
N ALA A 309 46.44 -3.98 0.37
CA ALA A 309 47.79 -4.51 0.27
C ALA A 309 48.86 -3.41 0.40
N HIS A 310 48.66 -2.25 -0.24
CA HIS A 310 49.56 -1.11 -0.09
C HIS A 310 49.55 -0.53 1.33
N GLN A 311 48.38 -0.49 1.99
CA GLN A 311 48.30 -0.02 3.37
C GLN A 311 49.02 -0.99 4.34
N GLU A 312 48.90 -2.29 4.10
CA GLU A 312 49.54 -3.32 4.92
C GLU A 312 51.05 -3.35 4.70
N ALA A 313 51.52 -3.18 3.45
CA ALA A 313 52.94 -3.03 3.15
C ALA A 313 53.56 -1.83 3.89
N LYS A 314 52.90 -0.66 3.84
CA LYS A 314 53.35 0.54 4.55
C LYS A 314 53.37 0.35 6.08
N LYS A 315 52.38 -0.36 6.64
CA LYS A 315 52.36 -0.70 8.07
C LYS A 315 53.52 -1.60 8.46
N ARG A 316 53.85 -2.58 7.61
CA ARG A 316 54.99 -3.47 7.82
C ARG A 316 56.31 -2.70 7.79
N GLU A 317 56.51 -1.84 6.80
CA GLU A 317 57.69 -0.96 6.72
C GLU A 317 57.83 -0.08 7.98
N LEU A 318 56.73 0.53 8.44
CA LEU A 318 56.75 1.34 9.67
C LEU A 318 57.03 0.49 10.92
N GLY A 319 56.50 -0.72 10.99
CA GLY A 319 56.79 -1.67 12.07
C GLY A 319 58.27 -2.07 12.11
N GLU A 320 58.85 -2.39 10.95
CA GLU A 320 60.28 -2.68 10.82
C GLU A 320 61.16 -1.49 11.24
N VAL A 321 60.73 -0.25 10.96
CA VAL A 321 61.43 0.95 11.44
C VAL A 321 61.31 1.11 12.95
N VAL A 322 60.15 0.84 13.56
CA VAL A 322 59.97 0.94 15.02
C VAL A 322 60.78 -0.15 15.74
N GLU A 323 60.76 -1.39 15.26
CA GLU A 323 61.58 -2.49 15.78
C GLU A 323 63.08 -2.20 15.68
N PHE A 324 63.52 -1.43 14.67
CA PHE A 324 64.92 -1.00 14.56
C PHE A 324 65.34 0.00 15.66
N PHE A 325 64.39 0.70 16.29
CA PHE A 325 64.65 1.68 17.34
C PHE A 325 64.43 1.15 18.78
N GLU A 326 64.00 -0.10 18.95
CA GLU A 326 63.87 -0.79 20.26
C GLU A 326 65.10 -1.67 20.57
#